data_AF-A0A6V8MI03-F1
#
_entry.id   AF-A0A6V8MI03-F1
#
_cell.length_a   1.000
_cell.length_b   1.000
_cell.length_c   1.000
_cell.angle_alpha   90.00
_cell.angle_beta   90.00
_cell.angle_gamma   90.00
#
_symmetry.space_group_name_H-M   'P 1'
#
loop_
_entity.id
_entity.type
_entity.pdbx_description
1 polymer ?
#
loop_
_entity_poly.entity_id
_entity_poly.type
_entity_poly.pdbx_seq_one_letter_code
_entity_poly.pdbx_strand_id
1 'polypeptide(L)' 'MVSSFDPNYRKPQRGRKAGEDAMFGIGMPELIVILFIVLLVFGAGKLPEAGRSLGQSIRNFKQAADDQEHPEPPKS' A
#
# COMPACT_ATOMS: atom_id res chain seq x y z
N MET A 1 -32.98 1.79 53.81
CA MET A 1 -31.77 0.93 53.70
C MET A 1 -32.04 -0.17 52.69
N VAL A 2 -31.92 0.12 51.40
CA VAL A 2 -32.01 -0.88 50.32
C VAL A 2 -31.06 -0.45 49.21
N SER A 3 -30.39 -1.46 48.63
CA SER A 3 -29.51 -1.42 47.46
C SER A 3 -28.04 -1.05 47.69
N SER A 4 -27.38 -1.83 48.54
CA SER A 4 -25.94 -2.10 48.37
C SER A 4 -25.79 -3.27 47.38
N PHE A 5 -26.00 -3.00 46.10
CA PHE A 5 -25.68 -3.94 45.03
C PHE A 5 -25.22 -3.15 43.81
N ASP A 6 -23.94 -2.78 43.81
CA ASP A 6 -23.20 -2.67 42.56
C ASP A 6 -21.98 -3.61 42.65
N PRO A 7 -22.15 -4.89 42.31
CA PRO A 7 -21.09 -5.91 42.33
C PRO A 7 -20.12 -5.76 41.15
N ASN A 8 -20.25 -4.72 40.34
CA ASN A 8 -19.60 -4.64 39.04
C ASN A 8 -18.30 -3.83 39.09
N TYR A 9 -17.32 -4.35 39.84
CA TYR A 9 -15.93 -3.90 39.79
C TYR A 9 -15.26 -4.35 38.47
N ARG A 10 -15.66 -3.74 37.36
CA ARG A 10 -15.12 -4.02 36.03
C ARG A 10 -13.78 -3.29 35.87
N LYS A 11 -12.67 -3.95 36.24
CA LYS A 11 -11.31 -3.44 36.01
C LYS A 11 -11.15 -3.04 34.54
N PRO A 12 -10.71 -1.81 34.21
CA PRO A 12 -10.23 -1.51 32.87
C PRO A 12 -8.99 -2.37 32.61
N GLN A 13 -9.08 -3.21 31.59
CA GLN A 13 -8.00 -4.10 31.20
C GLN A 13 -6.76 -3.27 30.85
N ARG A 14 -5.68 -3.62 31.55
CA ARG A 14 -4.31 -3.18 31.33
C ARG A 14 -3.98 -3.16 29.83
N GLY A 15 -3.23 -2.13 29.45
CA GLY A 15 -2.78 -1.86 28.09
C GLY A 15 -2.42 -3.07 27.27
N ARG A 16 -3.15 -3.24 26.16
CA ARG A 16 -2.53 -3.64 24.91
C ARG A 16 -2.27 -2.34 24.16
N LYS A 17 -1.07 -1.78 24.35
CA LYS A 17 -0.47 -1.02 23.25
C LYS A 17 -0.32 -2.06 22.15
N ALA A 18 -1.27 -2.08 21.23
CA ALA A 18 -1.11 -2.68 19.92
C ALA A 18 0.00 -1.89 19.21
N GLY A 19 1.23 -2.07 19.67
CA GLY A 19 2.36 -2.03 18.77
C GLY A 19 2.39 -3.41 18.13
N GLU A 20 2.76 -3.47 16.86
CA GLU A 20 2.83 -4.70 16.08
C GLU A 20 1.48 -5.12 15.48
N ASP A 21 0.80 -4.19 14.80
CA ASP A 21 -0.07 -4.55 13.67
C ASP A 21 0.80 -5.13 12.54
N ALA A 22 1.29 -6.36 12.75
CA ALA A 22 1.91 -7.22 11.76
C ALA A 22 0.82 -7.76 10.83
N MET A 23 0.22 -6.88 10.01
CA MET A 23 -0.72 -7.32 8.95
C MET A 23 -0.05 -7.46 7.58
N PHE A 24 1.24 -7.12 7.48
CA PHE A 24 2.10 -7.47 6.35
C PHE A 24 3.38 -8.05 6.96
N GLY A 25 3.53 -9.37 6.98
CA GLY A 25 4.70 -10.06 7.56
C GLY A 25 6.04 -9.78 6.86
N ILE A 26 6.07 -8.75 6.01
CA ILE A 26 7.25 -8.17 5.39
C ILE A 26 7.17 -6.68 5.74
N GLY A 27 7.93 -6.26 6.75
CA GLY A 27 8.02 -4.86 7.10
C GLY A 27 8.70 -4.07 5.99
N MET A 28 8.64 -2.74 6.12
CA MET A 28 9.44 -1.83 5.28
C MET A 28 10.95 -2.20 5.28
N PRO A 29 11.56 -2.63 6.41
CA PRO A 29 12.96 -3.05 6.42
C PRO A 29 13.26 -4.25 5.51
N GLU A 30 12.44 -5.29 5.54
CA GLU A 30 12.63 -6.49 4.73
C GLU A 30 12.50 -6.20 3.23
N LEU A 31 11.55 -5.34 2.83
CA LEU A 31 11.44 -4.89 1.44
C LEU A 31 12.69 -4.11 0.98
N ILE A 32 13.26 -3.27 1.84
CA ILE A 32 14.49 -2.53 1.54
C ILE A 32 15.66 -3.50 1.31
N VAL A 33 15.78 -4.56 2.12
CA VAL A 33 16.85 -5.57 1.95
C VAL A 33 16.70 -6.30 0.62
N ILE A 34 15.49 -6.74 0.27
CA ILE A 34 15.23 -7.41 -1.02
C ILE A 34 15.53 -6.45 -2.18
N LEU A 35 15.07 -5.21 -2.10
CA LEU A 35 15.35 -4.18 -3.09
C LEU A 35 16.86 -3.97 -3.24
N PHE A 36 17.62 -3.95 -2.15
CA PHE A 36 19.07 -3.80 -2.19
C PHE A 36 19.75 -4.95 -2.95
N ILE A 37 19.34 -6.20 -2.71
CA ILE A 37 19.85 -7.38 -3.43
C ILE A 37 19.55 -7.27 -4.93
N VAL A 38 18.31 -6.90 -5.28
CA VAL A 38 17.90 -6.68 -6.67
C VAL A 38 18.75 -5.58 -7.32
N LEU A 39 18.99 -4.47 -6.62
CA LEU A 39 19.84 -3.38 -7.11
C LEU A 39 21.31 -3.80 -7.27
N LEU A 40 21.82 -4.75 -6.48
CA LEU A 40 23.17 -5.29 -6.67
C LEU A 40 23.26 -6.17 -7.92
N VAL A 41 22.25 -7.01 -8.18
CA VAL A 41 22.22 -7.91 -9.33
C VAL A 41 21.95 -7.15 -10.63
N PHE A 42 20.96 -6.27 -10.64
CA PHE A 42 20.53 -5.54 -11.83
C PHE A 42 21.20 -4.18 -11.99
N GLY A 43 21.73 -3.60 -10.92
CA GLY A 43 22.27 -2.23 -10.89
C GLY A 43 21.19 -1.18 -10.61
N ALA A 44 21.59 -0.10 -9.92
CA ALA A 44 20.68 0.98 -9.52
C ALA A 44 20.06 1.77 -10.68
N GLY A 45 20.66 1.71 -11.88
CA GLY A 45 20.12 2.36 -13.08
C GLY A 45 19.06 1.56 -13.83
N LYS A 46 19.05 0.22 -13.70
CA LYS A 46 18.19 -0.64 -14.53
C LYS A 46 16.74 -0.70 -14.05
N LEU A 47 16.51 -0.63 -12.75
CA LEU A 47 15.16 -0.52 -12.20
C LEU A 47 14.39 0.74 -12.67
N PRO A 48 14.95 1.97 -12.55
CA PRO A 48 14.26 3.16 -13.00
C PRO A 48 14.14 3.25 -14.52
N GLU A 49 15.09 2.70 -15.28
CA GLU A 49 15.00 2.57 -16.73
C GLU A 49 13.81 1.68 -17.15
N ALA A 50 13.70 0.49 -16.55
CA ALA A 50 12.56 -0.40 -16.75
C ALA A 50 11.23 0.24 -16.31
N GLY A 51 11.20 0.87 -15.13
CA GLY A 51 10.03 1.56 -14.61
C GLY A 51 9.54 2.70 -15.50
N ARG A 52 10.45 3.47 -16.12
CA ARG A 52 10.09 4.51 -17.09
C ARG A 52 9.44 3.93 -18.34
N SER A 53 10.01 2.85 -18.90
CA SER A 53 9.46 2.19 -20.10
C SER A 53 8.06 1.60 -19.86
N LEU A 54 7.88 0.93 -18.71
CA LEU A 54 6.59 0.40 -18.28
C LEU A 54 5.59 1.51 -18.00
N GLY A 55 6.01 2.57 -17.30
CA GLY A 55 5.16 3.72 -16.99
C GLY A 55 4.67 4.44 -18.24
N GLN A 56 5.54 4.60 -19.25
CA GLN A 56 5.15 5.17 -20.54
C GLN A 56 4.15 4.28 -21.27
N SER A 57 4.37 2.96 -21.25
CA SER A 57 3.43 1.99 -21.85
C SER A 57 2.06 2.01 -21.17
N ILE A 58 2.02 2.02 -19.84
CA ILE A 58 0.77 2.11 -19.05
C ILE A 58 0.06 3.44 -19.32
N ARG A 59 0.80 4.56 -19.39
CA ARG A 59 0.23 5.88 -19.69
C ARG A 59 -0.44 5.89 -21.07
N ASN A 60 0.25 5.38 -22.09
CA ASN A 60 -0.27 5.31 -23.45
C ASN A 60 -1.50 4.38 -23.51
N PHE A 61 -1.47 3.24 -22.81
CA PHE A 61 -2.60 2.32 -22.73
C PHE A 61 -3.82 2.98 -22.07
N LYS A 62 -3.61 3.71 -20.96
CA LYS A 62 -4.68 4.43 -20.27
C LYS A 62 -5.28 5.52 -21.16
N GLN A 63 -4.45 6.26 -21.89
CA GLN A 63 -4.93 7.31 -22.80
C GLN A 63 -5.71 6.73 -23.98
N ALA A 64 -5.23 5.63 -24.57
CA ALA A 64 -5.96 4.94 -25.61
C ALA A 64 -7.29 4.34 -25.10
N ALA A 65 -7.35 3.90 -23.85
CA ALA A 65 -8.59 3.40 -23.26
C ALA A 65 -9.61 4.54 -23.01
N ASP A 66 -9.14 5.70 -22.55
CA ASP A 66 -9.95 6.91 -22.31
C ASP A 66 -10.55 7.47 -23.62
N ASP A 67 -9.75 7.53 -24.69
CA ASP A 67 -10.19 7.96 -26.03
C ASP A 67 -11.27 7.03 -26.64
N GLN A 68 -11.37 5.78 -26.19
CA GLN A 68 -12.38 4.81 -26.65
C GLN A 68 -13.71 4.94 -25.89
N GLU A 69 -13.68 5.36 -24.62
CA GLU A 69 -14.89 5.58 -23.82
C GLU A 69 -15.60 6.89 -24.17
N HIS A 70 -14.87 7.87 -24.72
CA HIS A 70 -15.42 9.15 -25.13
C HIS A 70 -15.24 9.35 -26.65
N PRO A 71 -16.13 8.79 -27.50
CA PRO A 71 -16.10 9.07 -28.93
C PRO A 71 -16.37 10.57 -29.13
N GLU A 72 -15.33 11.37 -29.31
CA GLU A 72 -15.50 12.76 -29.72
C GLU A 72 -16.30 12.75 -31.04
N PRO A 73 -17.47 13.43 -31.10
CA PRO A 73 -18.15 13.59 -32.37
C PRO A 73 -17.23 14.34 -33.32
N PRO A 74 -17.17 13.93 -34.59
CA PRO A 74 -16.21 14.46 -35.56
C PRO A 74 -16.36 15.98 -35.63
N LYS A 75 -15.27 16.70 -35.34
CA LYS A 75 -15.20 18.16 -35.51
C LYS A 75 -15.27 18.46 -37.01
N SER A 76 -16.48 18.82 -37.45
CA SER A 76 -16.84 19.31 -38.79
C SER A 76 -16.51 20.78 -38.98
#